data_AF-A0A3B4F406-F1
#
_entry.id   AF-A0A3B4F406-F1
#
_cell.length_a   1.000
_cell.length_b   1.000
_cell.length_c   1.000
_cell.angle_alpha   90.00
_cell.angle_beta   90.00
_cell.angle_gamma   90.00
#
_symmetry.space_group_name_H-M   'P 1'
#
loop_
_entity.id
_entity.type
_entity.pdbx_description
1 polymer ?
#
loop_
_entity_poly.entity_id
_entity_poly.type
_entity_poly.pdbx_seq_one_letter_code
_entity_poly.pdbx_strand_id
1 'polypeptide(L)'
;IRLNEPAVQTREAELLSPEIISVAELSFTDRTNKRVALLINNMHFYNPALTRHGADKDEQAVVNLLHTLGYEVDRHRNLPAQKMDEALKRFSRRPTLPLTDSVFVVVMSHGGMGTICGTGNHRIEIDRIYERLNSRNCPALKDKPKIVIIQASRGGESPLARCWRLL
;
A
#
# COMPACT_ATOMS: atom_id res chain seq x y z
N ILE A 1 31.50 47.01 -54.30
CA ILE A 1 32.17 47.10 -52.99
C ILE A 1 31.34 46.28 -52.00
N ARG A 2 31.96 45.39 -51.21
CA ARG A 2 31.26 44.66 -50.12
C ARG A 2 30.98 45.61 -48.95
N LEU A 3 29.93 45.34 -48.18
CA LEU A 3 29.92 45.62 -46.73
C LEU A 3 29.29 44.45 -45.97
N ASN A 4 29.71 44.32 -44.71
CA ASN A 4 29.47 43.26 -43.73
C ASN A 4 28.85 43.94 -42.48
N GLU A 5 28.08 43.32 -41.58
CA GLU A 5 27.57 41.94 -41.36
C GLU A 5 26.37 42.03 -40.35
N PRO A 6 25.88 41.03 -39.58
CA PRO A 6 26.26 39.61 -39.40
C PRO A 6 25.11 38.58 -39.54
N ALA A 7 25.46 37.29 -39.55
CA ALA A 7 24.50 36.22 -39.30
C ALA A 7 24.14 36.13 -37.80
N VAL A 8 22.84 36.05 -37.49
CA VAL A 8 22.37 35.82 -36.11
C VAL A 8 22.68 34.38 -35.71
N GLN A 9 23.62 34.21 -34.79
CA GLN A 9 24.03 32.91 -34.30
C GLN A 9 23.03 32.39 -33.25
N THR A 10 21.93 31.78 -33.72
CA THR A 10 21.09 30.94 -32.86
C THR A 10 21.92 29.74 -32.42
N ARG A 11 22.30 29.70 -31.13
CA ARG A 11 22.98 28.56 -30.53
C ARG A 11 22.12 27.31 -30.74
N GLU A 12 22.68 26.35 -31.47
CA GLU A 12 22.07 25.04 -31.63
C GLU A 12 21.85 24.42 -30.25
N ALA A 13 20.70 23.77 -30.07
CA ALA A 13 20.58 22.81 -28.99
C ALA A 13 21.63 21.73 -29.23
N GLU A 14 22.57 21.61 -28.29
CA GLU A 14 23.63 20.61 -28.34
C GLU A 14 22.95 19.24 -28.51
N LEU A 15 23.17 18.61 -29.67
CA LEU A 15 22.40 17.45 -30.11
C LEU A 15 22.81 16.25 -29.27
N LEU A 16 22.18 16.12 -28.09
CA LEU A 16 22.37 15.00 -27.17
C LEU A 16 22.30 13.70 -27.97
N SER A 17 23.28 12.81 -27.78
CA SER A 17 23.38 11.60 -28.61
C SER A 17 22.09 10.78 -28.51
N PRO A 18 21.77 9.93 -29.51
CA PRO A 18 20.57 9.08 -29.46
C PRO A 18 20.48 8.23 -28.18
N GLU A 19 21.63 7.87 -27.62
CA GLU A 19 21.76 7.19 -26.33
C GLU A 19 21.33 8.09 -25.17
N ILE A 20 21.78 9.35 -25.11
CA ILE A 20 21.38 10.32 -24.08
C ILE A 20 19.91 10.72 -24.21
N ILE A 21 19.38 10.87 -25.44
CA ILE A 21 17.94 11.07 -25.66
C ILE A 21 17.17 9.84 -25.16
N SER A 22 17.65 8.62 -25.43
CA SER A 22 17.05 7.38 -24.93
C SER A 22 17.02 7.29 -23.39
N VAL A 23 18.14 7.55 -22.67
CA VAL A 23 18.07 7.59 -21.19
C VAL A 23 17.25 8.77 -20.66
N ALA A 24 17.24 9.93 -21.33
CA ALA A 24 16.39 11.05 -20.95
C ALA A 24 14.91 10.70 -21.09
N GLU A 25 14.48 10.15 -22.22
CA GLU A 25 13.11 9.70 -22.47
C GLU A 25 12.71 8.52 -21.58
N LEU A 26 13.59 7.54 -21.34
CA LEU A 26 13.35 6.48 -20.33
C LEU A 26 13.18 7.08 -18.92
N SER A 27 13.99 8.08 -18.55
CA SER A 27 13.87 8.78 -17.26
C SER A 27 12.68 9.76 -17.17
N PHE A 28 12.04 10.07 -18.30
CA PHE A 28 10.93 11.01 -18.41
C PHE A 28 9.58 10.29 -18.60
N THR A 29 9.58 9.10 -19.22
CA THR A 29 8.36 8.34 -19.57
C THR A 29 8.03 7.17 -18.62
N ASP A 30 8.93 6.71 -17.74
CA ASP A 30 8.57 5.79 -16.63
C ASP A 30 8.90 6.35 -15.23
N ARG A 31 8.47 7.59 -14.95
CA ARG A 31 8.33 8.10 -13.57
C ARG A 31 6.92 7.97 -12.99
N THR A 32 6.15 7.02 -13.53
CA THR A 32 5.02 6.45 -12.79
C THR A 32 5.57 5.55 -11.68
N ASN A 33 5.99 6.14 -10.56
CA ASN A 33 6.38 5.35 -9.38
C ASN A 33 5.23 4.38 -9.08
N LYS A 34 5.47 3.07 -9.22
CA LYS A 34 4.44 2.02 -9.15
C LYS A 34 4.10 1.72 -7.69
N ARG A 35 3.72 2.78 -6.98
CA ARG A 35 3.27 2.81 -5.58
C ARG A 35 2.08 1.89 -5.43
N VAL A 36 2.23 0.92 -4.56
CA VAL A 36 1.19 -0.07 -4.27
C VAL A 36 0.84 -0.02 -2.80
N ALA A 37 -0.45 -0.10 -2.52
CA ALA A 37 -0.99 -0.22 -1.17
C ALA A 37 -1.78 -1.51 -1.03
N LEU A 38 -1.71 -2.15 0.14
CA LEU A 38 -2.63 -3.22 0.52
C LEU A 38 -3.72 -2.64 1.42
N LEU A 39 -4.98 -2.91 1.11
CA LEU A 39 -6.11 -2.54 1.96
C LEU A 39 -6.93 -3.79 2.30
N ILE A 40 -7.00 -4.17 3.57
CA ILE A 40 -7.86 -5.25 4.06
C ILE A 40 -8.92 -4.66 4.97
N ASN A 41 -10.20 -4.77 4.57
CA ASN A 41 -11.33 -4.28 5.35
C ASN A 41 -12.32 -5.40 5.68
N ASN A 42 -12.35 -5.81 6.95
CA ASN A 42 -13.32 -6.78 7.46
C ASN A 42 -14.51 -6.03 8.04
N MET A 43 -15.65 -6.11 7.35
CA MET A 43 -16.90 -5.43 7.68
C MET A 43 -17.95 -6.41 8.22
N HIS A 44 -18.07 -7.57 7.58
CA HIS A 44 -19.00 -8.63 7.95
C HIS A 44 -18.23 -9.84 8.51
N PHE A 45 -18.71 -10.37 9.62
CA PHE A 45 -18.10 -11.47 10.36
C PHE A 45 -19.10 -12.62 10.49
N TYR A 46 -18.62 -13.82 10.78
CA TYR A 46 -19.44 -15.02 10.97
C TYR A 46 -20.57 -14.81 12.00
N ASN A 47 -20.31 -14.04 13.05
CA ASN A 47 -21.35 -13.51 13.93
C ASN A 47 -21.86 -12.15 13.39
N PRO A 48 -23.12 -12.04 12.93
CA PRO A 48 -23.65 -10.78 12.37
C PRO A 48 -23.64 -9.61 13.36
N ALA A 49 -23.70 -9.87 14.66
CA ALA A 49 -23.64 -8.85 15.71
C ALA A 49 -22.25 -8.17 15.84
N LEU A 50 -21.25 -8.65 15.09
CA LEU A 50 -19.93 -8.01 14.94
C LEU A 50 -19.82 -7.20 13.64
N THR A 51 -20.91 -6.96 12.91
CA THR A 51 -20.87 -6.13 11.68
C THR A 51 -20.38 -4.71 11.99
N ARG A 52 -19.35 -4.26 11.28
CA ARG A 52 -18.80 -2.90 11.38
C ARG A 52 -19.56 -1.95 10.44
N HIS A 53 -20.73 -1.49 10.88
CA HIS A 53 -21.54 -0.53 10.14
C HIS A 53 -20.75 0.76 9.86
N GLY A 54 -20.79 1.27 8.62
CA GLY A 54 -20.06 2.46 8.18
C GLY A 54 -18.61 2.21 7.73
N ALA A 55 -18.05 1.01 7.95
CA ALA A 55 -16.69 0.68 7.51
C ALA A 55 -16.52 0.61 5.98
N ASP A 56 -17.62 0.64 5.22
CA ASP A 56 -17.64 0.86 3.78
C ASP A 56 -17.28 2.31 3.41
N LYS A 57 -17.71 3.28 4.22
CA LYS A 57 -17.37 4.70 4.05
C LYS A 57 -15.93 4.98 4.44
N ASP A 58 -15.46 4.38 5.55
CA ASP A 58 -14.05 4.41 5.95
C ASP A 58 -13.15 3.89 4.82
N GLU A 59 -13.54 2.78 4.20
CA GLU A 59 -12.81 2.19 3.07
C GLU A 59 -12.75 3.14 1.88
N GLN A 60 -13.88 3.75 1.49
CA GLN A 60 -13.90 4.66 0.35
C GLN A 60 -13.06 5.92 0.62
N ALA A 61 -13.05 6.43 1.85
CA ALA A 61 -12.18 7.54 2.25
C ALA A 61 -10.69 7.16 2.16
N VAL A 62 -10.31 5.97 2.65
CA VAL A 62 -8.93 5.46 2.56
C VAL A 62 -8.51 5.20 1.11
N VAL A 63 -9.37 4.60 0.29
CA VAL A 63 -9.11 4.38 -1.15
C VAL A 63 -8.89 5.71 -1.86
N ASN A 64 -9.78 6.69 -1.65
CA ASN A 64 -9.66 8.02 -2.25
C ASN A 64 -8.33 8.69 -1.86
N LEU A 65 -8.00 8.69 -0.55
CA LEU A 65 -6.74 9.25 -0.04
C LEU A 65 -5.51 8.59 -0.69
N LEU A 66 -5.47 7.26 -0.74
CA LEU A 66 -4.34 6.53 -1.32
C LEU A 66 -4.22 6.79 -2.83
N HIS A 67 -5.33 6.86 -3.56
CA HIS A 67 -5.35 7.23 -4.97
C HIS A 67 -4.84 8.67 -5.19
N THR A 68 -5.26 9.64 -4.36
CA THR A 68 -4.73 11.02 -4.38
C THR A 68 -3.22 11.09 -4.09
N LEU A 69 -2.68 10.17 -3.29
CA LEU A 69 -1.24 10.03 -3.02
C LEU A 69 -0.49 9.23 -4.12
N GLY A 70 -1.17 8.82 -5.19
CA GLY A 70 -0.61 8.10 -6.33
C GLY A 70 -0.43 6.59 -6.12
N TYR A 71 -1.13 5.97 -5.15
CA TYR A 71 -1.05 4.54 -4.88
C TYR A 71 -2.13 3.75 -5.61
N GLU A 72 -1.72 2.65 -6.24
CA GLU A 72 -2.60 1.58 -6.71
C GLU A 72 -3.01 0.69 -5.52
N VAL A 73 -4.31 0.59 -5.22
CA VAL A 73 -4.81 -0.11 -4.02
C VAL A 73 -5.24 -1.54 -4.33
N ASP A 74 -4.47 -2.51 -3.83
CA ASP A 74 -4.83 -3.93 -3.79
C ASP A 74 -5.84 -4.16 -2.64
N ARG A 75 -7.14 -4.06 -2.97
CA ARG A 75 -8.24 -4.07 -1.99
C ARG A 75 -8.83 -5.46 -1.75
N HIS A 76 -8.98 -5.81 -0.47
CA HIS A 76 -9.61 -7.03 0.02
C HIS A 76 -10.70 -6.72 1.03
N ARG A 77 -11.81 -7.47 0.95
CA ARG A 77 -12.93 -7.36 1.89
C ARG A 77 -13.18 -8.70 2.58
N ASN A 78 -13.53 -8.65 3.86
CA ASN A 78 -14.10 -9.76 4.64
C ASN A 78 -13.25 -11.06 4.66
N LEU A 79 -11.93 -10.94 4.80
CA LEU A 79 -11.01 -12.08 4.82
C LEU A 79 -10.97 -12.81 6.18
N PRO A 80 -11.02 -14.15 6.22
CA PRO A 80 -10.62 -14.91 7.41
C PRO A 80 -9.10 -14.78 7.65
N ALA A 81 -8.65 -14.98 8.89
CA ALA A 81 -7.27 -14.66 9.30
C ALA A 81 -6.17 -15.33 8.46
N GLN A 82 -6.38 -16.57 8.02
CA GLN A 82 -5.48 -17.24 7.07
C GLN A 82 -5.34 -16.46 5.75
N LYS A 83 -6.47 -16.00 5.18
CA LYS A 83 -6.48 -15.23 3.93
C LYS A 83 -5.88 -13.84 4.10
N MET A 84 -5.92 -13.25 5.30
CA MET A 84 -5.19 -12.02 5.62
C MET A 84 -3.67 -12.23 5.53
N ASP A 85 -3.13 -13.30 6.13
CA ASP A 85 -1.71 -13.65 6.02
C ASP A 85 -1.31 -14.06 4.59
N GLU A 86 -2.18 -14.74 3.84
CA GLU A 86 -1.97 -15.00 2.40
C GLU A 86 -1.94 -13.70 1.57
N ALA A 87 -2.83 -12.74 1.85
CA ALA A 87 -2.83 -11.44 1.17
C ALA A 87 -1.55 -10.65 1.47
N LEU A 88 -1.10 -10.61 2.73
CA LEU A 88 0.18 -10.01 3.14
C LEU A 88 1.37 -10.69 2.45
N LYS A 89 1.40 -12.03 2.40
CA LYS A 89 2.41 -12.84 1.70
C LYS A 89 2.41 -12.64 0.18
N ARG A 90 1.26 -12.38 -0.44
CA ARG A 90 1.15 -12.07 -1.87
C ARG A 90 1.64 -10.66 -2.14
N PHE A 91 1.22 -9.69 -1.32
CA PHE A 91 1.66 -8.31 -1.41
C PHE A 91 3.17 -8.17 -1.25
N SER A 92 3.78 -8.79 -0.24
CA SER A 92 5.23 -8.74 0.02
C SER A 92 6.11 -9.39 -1.06
N ARG A 93 5.50 -10.06 -2.05
CA ARG A 93 6.15 -10.68 -3.21
C ARG A 93 5.69 -10.08 -4.55
N ARG A 94 4.97 -8.96 -4.53
CA ARG A 94 4.46 -8.32 -5.74
C ARG A 94 5.62 -7.80 -6.61
N PRO A 95 5.67 -8.09 -7.92
CA PRO A 95 6.82 -7.76 -8.77
C PRO A 95 7.02 -6.25 -8.99
N THR A 96 6.06 -5.40 -8.61
CA THR A 96 6.18 -3.94 -8.63
C THR A 96 6.93 -3.36 -7.43
N LEU A 97 7.17 -4.13 -6.36
CA LEU A 97 7.83 -3.62 -5.14
C LEU A 97 9.26 -3.07 -5.34
N PRO A 98 10.10 -3.58 -6.27
CA PRO A 98 11.38 -2.94 -6.59
C PRO A 98 11.21 -1.52 -7.15
N LEU A 99 10.12 -1.24 -7.87
CA LEU A 99 9.84 0.00 -8.60
C LEU A 99 9.07 1.06 -7.79
N THR A 100 8.61 0.75 -6.59
CA THR A 100 8.01 1.75 -5.68
C THR A 100 9.07 2.39 -4.78
N ASP A 101 8.84 3.65 -4.38
CA ASP A 101 9.59 4.36 -3.34
C ASP A 101 9.10 4.04 -1.92
N SER A 102 7.83 3.63 -1.76
CA SER A 102 7.16 3.49 -0.47
C SER A 102 5.89 2.60 -0.58
N VAL A 103 5.42 2.04 0.54
CA VAL A 103 4.18 1.24 0.58
C VAL A 103 3.26 1.62 1.73
N PHE A 104 1.96 1.47 1.52
CA PHE A 104 0.96 1.44 2.58
C PHE A 104 0.43 0.01 2.78
N VAL A 105 0.21 -0.37 4.04
CA VAL A 105 -0.59 -1.54 4.41
C VAL A 105 -1.62 -1.09 5.43
N VAL A 106 -2.89 -1.07 5.03
CA VAL A 106 -4.02 -0.65 5.85
C VAL A 106 -4.87 -1.86 6.19
N VAL A 107 -5.10 -2.09 7.49
CA VAL A 107 -5.94 -3.20 7.98
C VAL A 107 -7.02 -2.64 8.90
N MET A 108 -8.28 -2.87 8.55
CA MET A 108 -9.44 -2.37 9.28
C MET A 108 -10.34 -3.55 9.69
N SER A 109 -10.52 -3.77 10.99
CA SER A 109 -11.27 -4.93 11.52
C SER A 109 -11.61 -4.73 13.00
N HIS A 110 -12.22 -5.75 13.62
CA HIS A 110 -12.15 -5.92 15.07
C HIS A 110 -10.74 -6.37 15.48
N GLY A 111 -10.39 -6.17 16.75
CA GLY A 111 -9.09 -6.55 17.30
C GLY A 111 -9.13 -6.93 18.77
N GLY A 112 -7.94 -7.19 19.31
CA GLY A 112 -7.67 -7.31 20.73
C GLY A 112 -6.22 -6.95 21.01
N MET A 113 -5.73 -7.28 22.20
CA MET A 113 -4.33 -7.09 22.54
C MET A 113 -3.45 -7.86 21.53
N GLY A 114 -2.55 -7.13 20.85
CA GLY A 114 -1.63 -7.66 19.84
C GLY A 114 -2.26 -8.31 18.58
N THR A 115 -3.60 -8.31 18.42
CA THR A 115 -4.28 -9.18 17.44
C THR A 115 -5.38 -8.47 16.65
N ILE A 116 -5.55 -8.88 15.40
CA ILE A 116 -6.62 -8.45 14.49
C ILE A 116 -7.49 -9.65 14.14
N CYS A 117 -8.81 -9.46 14.12
CA CYS A 117 -9.76 -10.53 13.85
C CYS A 117 -9.91 -10.75 12.33
N GLY A 118 -9.88 -12.02 11.91
CA GLY A 118 -10.46 -12.43 10.63
C GLY A 118 -11.98 -12.44 10.71
N THR A 119 -12.64 -12.72 9.59
CA THR A 119 -14.11 -12.84 9.56
C THR A 119 -14.68 -14.11 10.19
N GLY A 120 -13.88 -15.17 10.29
CA GLY A 120 -14.17 -16.35 11.13
C GLY A 120 -13.60 -16.21 12.55
N ASN A 121 -13.59 -17.32 13.30
CA ASN A 121 -13.21 -17.31 14.73
C ASN A 121 -11.69 -17.17 15.00
N HIS A 122 -10.88 -17.00 13.95
CA HIS A 122 -9.42 -16.94 14.03
C HIS A 122 -8.88 -15.51 13.90
N ARG A 123 -7.66 -15.30 14.42
CA ARG A 123 -6.98 -14.00 14.49
C ARG A 123 -5.62 -14.05 13.80
N ILE A 124 -5.11 -12.88 13.44
CA ILE A 124 -3.72 -12.68 13.04
C ILE A 124 -3.05 -11.75 14.07
N GLU A 125 -1.83 -12.09 14.47
CA GLU A 125 -0.99 -11.21 15.29
C GLU A 125 -0.53 -10.02 14.47
N ILE A 126 -0.48 -8.84 15.09
CA ILE A 126 0.01 -7.61 14.44
C ILE A 126 1.47 -7.80 14.00
N ASP A 127 2.27 -8.51 14.78
CA ASP A 127 3.67 -8.78 14.48
C ASP A 127 3.86 -9.56 13.17
N ARG A 128 2.89 -10.37 12.74
CA ARG A 128 2.93 -11.03 11.41
C ARG A 128 2.87 -10.02 10.27
N ILE A 129 2.24 -8.85 10.44
CA ILE A 129 2.26 -7.79 9.42
C ILE A 129 3.69 -7.25 9.28
N TYR A 130 4.33 -6.91 10.40
CA TYR A 130 5.72 -6.43 10.41
C TYR A 130 6.69 -7.52 9.92
N GLU A 131 6.48 -8.78 10.30
CA GLU A 131 7.24 -9.94 9.86
C GLU A 131 7.21 -10.06 8.33
N ARG A 132 6.05 -9.95 7.67
CA ARG A 132 5.94 -10.06 6.21
C ARG A 132 6.58 -8.90 5.44
N LEU A 133 6.68 -7.72 6.06
CA LEU A 133 7.20 -6.50 5.45
C LEU A 133 8.66 -6.19 5.80
N ASN A 134 9.28 -6.92 6.74
CA ASN A 134 10.66 -6.67 7.17
C ASN A 134 11.68 -6.95 6.05
N SER A 135 12.91 -6.46 6.22
CA SER A 135 13.97 -6.57 5.20
C SER A 135 14.43 -7.99 4.89
N ARG A 136 14.14 -8.98 5.76
CA ARG A 136 14.45 -10.39 5.54
C ARG A 136 13.41 -11.07 4.63
N ASN A 137 12.13 -10.83 4.90
CA ASN A 137 11.01 -11.47 4.21
C ASN A 137 10.51 -10.67 2.99
N CYS A 138 10.85 -9.38 2.90
CA CYS A 138 10.57 -8.51 1.76
C CYS A 138 11.79 -7.63 1.40
N PRO A 139 12.86 -8.20 0.80
CA PRO A 139 14.05 -7.44 0.43
C PRO A 139 13.79 -6.30 -0.57
N ALA A 140 12.77 -6.42 -1.43
CA ALA A 140 12.35 -5.38 -2.38
C ALA A 140 11.91 -4.06 -1.71
N LEU A 141 11.62 -4.10 -0.40
CA LEU A 141 11.30 -2.95 0.44
C LEU A 141 12.39 -2.65 1.47
N LYS A 142 13.59 -3.22 1.36
CA LYS A 142 14.73 -2.83 2.21
C LYS A 142 15.00 -1.33 2.01
N ASP A 143 15.24 -0.62 3.10
CA ASP A 143 15.54 0.82 3.14
C ASP A 143 14.44 1.75 2.57
N LYS A 144 13.23 1.22 2.29
CA LYS A 144 12.04 1.97 1.85
C LYS A 144 11.01 2.16 2.98
N PRO A 145 10.31 3.31 3.08
CA PRO A 145 9.22 3.52 4.04
C PRO A 145 8.07 2.52 3.89
N LYS A 146 7.61 1.96 5.02
CA LYS A 146 6.49 1.02 5.13
C LYS A 146 5.46 1.61 6.10
N ILE A 147 4.41 2.23 5.59
CA ILE A 147 3.39 2.85 6.43
C ILE A 147 2.32 1.80 6.73
N VAL A 148 2.22 1.39 8.00
CA VAL A 148 1.23 0.41 8.45
C VAL A 148 0.16 1.11 9.28
N ILE A 149 -1.09 1.08 8.83
CA ILE A 149 -2.26 1.66 9.53
C ILE A 149 -3.17 0.53 9.97
N ILE A 150 -3.45 0.44 11.28
CA ILE A 150 -4.31 -0.57 11.86
C ILE A 150 -5.48 0.11 12.56
N GLN A 151 -6.67 0.02 11.97
CA GLN A 151 -7.93 0.47 12.58
C GLN A 151 -8.61 -0.74 13.22
N ALA A 152 -8.25 -1.01 14.47
CA ALA A 152 -8.80 -2.11 15.27
C ALA A 152 -8.69 -1.84 16.78
N SER A 153 -9.63 -2.36 17.56
CA SER A 153 -9.61 -2.29 19.03
C SER A 153 -8.39 -3.01 19.62
N ARG A 154 -7.77 -2.43 20.66
CA ARG A 154 -6.51 -2.94 21.26
C ARG A 154 -6.67 -3.78 22.53
N GLY A 155 -7.90 -3.97 23.02
CA GLY A 155 -8.17 -4.45 24.39
C GLY A 155 -9.16 -3.52 25.12
N GLY A 156 -9.57 -3.88 26.34
CA GLY A 156 -10.47 -3.10 27.19
C GLY A 156 -11.77 -3.83 27.62
N GLU A 157 -12.18 -3.64 28.88
CA GLU A 157 -13.27 -4.36 29.56
C GLU A 157 -14.70 -3.96 29.12
N SER A 158 -14.91 -3.55 27.88
CA SER A 158 -16.26 -3.22 27.41
C SER A 158 -17.10 -4.49 27.19
N PRO A 159 -18.40 -4.52 27.56
CA PRO A 159 -19.31 -5.63 27.23
C PRO A 159 -19.44 -5.92 25.72
N LEU A 160 -19.00 -4.98 24.87
CA LEU A 160 -19.00 -5.08 23.41
C LEU A 160 -17.71 -5.70 22.85
N ALA A 161 -16.73 -6.05 23.67
CA ALA A 161 -15.54 -6.81 23.26
C ALA A 161 -15.83 -8.30 22.94
N ARG A 162 -17.01 -8.58 22.39
CA ARG A 162 -17.62 -9.91 22.20
C ARG A 162 -16.83 -10.81 21.25
N CYS A 163 -15.88 -10.26 20.51
CA CYS A 163 -14.95 -11.03 19.70
C CYS A 163 -14.02 -11.94 20.55
N TRP A 164 -13.88 -11.72 21.87
CA TRP A 164 -13.11 -12.59 22.78
C TRP A 164 -13.92 -13.73 23.40
N ARG A 165 -15.26 -13.73 23.32
CA ARG A 165 -16.14 -14.58 24.16
C ARG A 165 -16.84 -15.71 23.39
N LEU A 166 -16.22 -16.18 22.32
CA LEU A 166 -16.68 -17.29 21.45
C LEU A 166 -15.57 -18.33 21.22
N LEU A 167 -14.64 -18.41 22.18
CA LEU A 167 -13.83 -19.58 22.50
C LEU A 167 -14.37 -20.13 23.84
#